data_AF-A0A497P969-F1
#
_entry.id   AF-A0A497P969-F1
#
_cell.length_a   1.000
_cell.length_b   1.000
_cell.length_c   1.000
_cell.angle_alpha   90.00
_cell.angle_beta   90.00
_cell.angle_gamma   90.00
#
_symmetry.space_group_name_H-M   'P 1'
#
loop_
_entity.id
_entity.type
_entity.pdbx_description
1 polymer ?
#
loop_
_entity_poly.entity_id
_entity_poly.type
_entity_poly.pdbx_seq_one_letter_code
_entity_poly.pdbx_strand_id
1 'polypeptide(L)' 'MSGIVTIHTFDDGREDFKKHINEWKITKKMFNGSKVELTNVYNKEIKISSISSWKIQPIGPN' A
#
# COMPACT_ATOMS: atom_id res chain seq x y z
N MET A 1 15.20 2.58 -3.22
CA MET A 1 14.23 3.22 -2.31
C MET A 1 13.07 2.27 -2.03
N SER A 2 13.18 1.50 -0.95
CA SER A 2 12.13 0.57 -0.49
C SER A 2 11.26 1.30 0.53
N GLY A 3 10.35 2.15 0.08
CA GLY A 3 9.45 2.90 0.97
C GLY A 3 8.35 2.00 1.49
N ILE A 4 8.28 1.82 2.82
CA ILE A 4 7.10 1.32 3.50
C ILE A 4 6.08 2.46 3.53
N VAL A 5 4.81 2.15 3.30
CA VAL A 5 3.71 3.09 3.27
C VAL A 5 2.54 2.57 4.10
N THR A 6 1.77 3.47 4.69
CA THR A 6 0.45 3.17 5.23
C THR A 6 -0.62 3.55 4.21
N ILE A 7 -1.77 2.88 4.26
CA ILE A 7 -2.95 3.26 3.49
C ILE A 7 -3.83 4.11 4.41
N HIS A 8 -4.11 5.37 4.05
CA HIS A 8 -5.00 6.21 4.86
C HIS A 8 -6.45 6.16 4.37
N THR A 9 -6.67 5.80 3.10
CA THR A 9 -8.00 5.68 2.50
C THR A 9 -8.24 4.26 1.99
N PHE A 10 -9.23 3.58 2.57
CA PHE A 10 -9.72 2.26 2.13
C PHE A 10 -11.12 2.42 1.53
N ASP A 11 -11.30 2.01 0.28
CA ASP A 11 -12.64 1.87 -0.33
C ASP A 11 -13.35 0.62 0.20
N ASP A 12 -14.67 0.57 -0.03
CA ASP A 12 -15.58 -0.51 0.38
C ASP A 12 -15.05 -1.92 0.07
N GLY A 13 -14.44 -2.13 -1.12
CA GLY A 13 -13.84 -3.41 -1.50
C GLY A 13 -12.51 -3.76 -0.82
N ARG A 14 -12.04 -2.95 0.14
CA ARG A 14 -10.71 -3.04 0.77
C ARG A 14 -10.74 -2.96 2.29
N GLU A 15 -11.92 -3.00 2.88
CA GLU A 15 -12.08 -2.94 4.33
C GLU A 15 -11.46 -4.13 5.04
N ASP A 16 -11.38 -5.30 4.38
CA ASP A 16 -10.75 -6.48 4.94
C ASP A 16 -9.26 -6.25 5.25
N PHE A 17 -8.58 -5.39 4.49
CA PHE A 17 -7.19 -5.01 4.75
C PHE A 17 -7.01 -4.17 6.01
N LYS A 18 -8.06 -3.54 6.55
CA LYS A 18 -8.01 -2.82 7.83
C LYS A 18 -7.79 -3.78 9.02
N LYS A 19 -8.07 -5.07 8.85
CA LYS A 19 -7.82 -6.11 9.87
C LYS A 19 -6.34 -6.45 10.00
N HIS A 20 -5.51 -6.08 9.02
CA HIS A 20 -4.08 -6.34 9.01
C HIS A 20 -3.29 -5.10 9.40
N ILE A 21 -2.04 -5.31 9.82
CA ILE A 21 -1.13 -4.21 10.12
C ILE A 21 -0.97 -3.36 8.86
N ASN A 22 -1.24 -2.07 9.00
CA ASN A 22 -1.30 -1.13 7.89
C ASN A 22 0.09 -0.68 7.42
N GLU A 23 1.02 -1.62 7.28
CA GLU A 23 2.37 -1.39 6.80
C GLU A 23 2.57 -2.19 5.51
N TRP A 24 2.80 -1.44 4.44
CA TRP A 24 2.79 -1.97 3.10
C TRP A 24 4.05 -1.58 2.38
N LYS A 25 4.68 -2.53 1.71
CA LYS A 25 5.85 -2.26 0.88
C LYS A 25 5.40 -2.01 -0.55
N ILE A 26 5.84 -0.90 -1.15
CA ILE A 26 5.66 -0.70 -2.59
C ILE A 26 6.55 -1.68 -3.34
N THR A 27 5.93 -2.59 -4.11
CA THR A 27 6.65 -3.57 -4.93
C THR A 27 6.74 -3.12 -6.38
N LYS A 28 5.73 -2.41 -6.89
CA LYS A 28 5.70 -1.89 -8.26
C LYS A 28 4.99 -0.54 -8.32
N LYS A 29 5.41 0.31 -9.25
CA LYS A 29 4.70 1.54 -9.63
C LYS A 29 4.15 1.36 -11.04
N MET A 30 2.90 1.76 -11.25
CA MET A 30 2.17 1.66 -12.50
C MET A 30 1.55 3.02 -12.86
N PHE A 31 1.14 3.19 -14.12
CA PHE A 31 0.51 4.43 -14.60
C PHE A 31 1.32 5.68 -14.23
N ASN A 32 2.62 5.66 -14.56
CA ASN A 32 3.54 6.76 -14.28
C ASN A 32 3.64 7.16 -12.78
N GLY A 33 3.36 6.23 -11.87
CA GLY A 33 3.34 6.48 -10.42
C GLY A 33 1.98 6.86 -9.84
N SER A 34 0.93 6.94 -10.66
CA SER A 34 -0.45 7.20 -10.20
C SER A 34 -1.05 6.01 -9.45
N LYS A 35 -0.59 4.79 -9.76
CA LYS A 35 -0.99 3.57 -9.06
C LYS A 35 0.23 2.78 -8.63
N VAL A 36 0.11 2.05 -7.54
CA VAL A 36 1.19 1.20 -7.01
C VAL A 36 0.66 -0.16 -6.60
N GLU A 37 1.54 -1.15 -6.66
CA GLU A 37 1.36 -2.44 -6.01
C GLU A 37 1.93 -2.39 -4.62
N LEU A 38 1.16 -2.91 -3.68
CA LEU A 38 1.55 -3.04 -2.30
C LEU A 38 1.57 -4.51 -1.90
N THR A 39 2.50 -4.85 -1.03
CA THR A 39 2.53 -6.15 -0.36
C THR A 39 2.66 -5.89 1.12
N ASN A 40 1.87 -6.57 1.94
CA ASN A 40 1.92 -6.37 3.38
C ASN A 40 3.31 -6.79 3.88
N VAL A 41 3.90 -5.99 4.75
CA VAL A 41 5.25 -6.24 5.28
C VAL A 41 5.28 -7.49 6.15
N TYR A 42 4.22 -7.72 6.93
CA TYR A 42 4.11 -8.84 7.86
C TYR A 42 3.56 -10.10 7.20
N ASN A 43 2.66 -9.94 6.22
CA ASN A 43 2.10 -11.08 5.50
C ASN A 43 2.24 -10.95 3.98
N LYS A 44 3.29 -11.55 3.42
CA LYS A 44 3.64 -11.44 2.00
C LYS A 44 2.62 -12.11 1.06
N GLU A 45 1.71 -12.93 1.59
CA GLU A 45 0.61 -13.50 0.82
C GLU A 45 -0.45 -12.44 0.48
N ILE A 46 -0.55 -11.41 1.33
CA ILE A 46 -1.50 -10.31 1.16
C ILE A 46 -0.88 -9.24 0.26
N LYS A 47 -1.34 -9.21 -0.98
CA LYS A 47 -0.96 -8.21 -1.98
C LYS A 47 -2.15 -7.40 -2.44
N ILE A 48 -1.93 -6.11 -2.62
CA ILE A 48 -2.87 -5.20 -3.27
C ILE A 48 -2.29 -4.93 -4.66
N SER A 49 -2.89 -5.55 -5.67
CA SER A 49 -2.44 -5.47 -7.07
C SER A 49 -2.49 -4.07 -7.67
N SER A 50 -3.26 -3.15 -7.07
CA SER A 50 -3.40 -1.80 -7.60
C SER A 50 -4.04 -0.89 -6.55
N ILE A 51 -3.35 0.16 -6.10
CA ILE A 51 -3.93 1.25 -5.31
C ILE A 51 -3.45 2.58 -5.83
N SER A 52 -4.31 3.60 -5.78
CA SER A 52 -3.90 4.95 -6.16
C SER A 52 -2.85 5.48 -5.18
N SER A 53 -1.77 6.05 -5.70
CA SER A 53 -0.66 6.54 -4.88
C SER A 53 -1.05 7.68 -3.93
N TRP A 54 -2.12 8.41 -4.21
CA TRP A 54 -2.64 9.43 -3.29
C TRP A 54 -3.28 8.85 -2.03
N LYS A 55 -3.67 7.56 -2.03
CA LYS A 55 -4.29 6.86 -0.87
C LYS A 55 -3.27 6.32 0.13
N ILE A 56 -1.98 6.42 -0.20
CA ILE A 56 -0.89 5.90 0.61
C ILE A 56 -0.03 7.04 1.14
N GLN A 57 0.59 6.82 2.29
CA GLN A 57 1.50 7.78 2.91
C GLN A 57 2.81 7.06 3.30
N PRO A 58 3.99 7.58 2.92
CA PRO A 58 5.25 6.98 3.32
C PRO A 58 5.47 7.02 4.83
N ILE A 59 5.95 5.90 5.38
CA ILE A 59 6.38 5.78 6.78
C ILE A 59 7.89 6.00 6.79
N GLY A 60 8.31 7.24 7.03
CA GLY A 60 9.71 7.61 7.12
C GLY A 60 9.85 9.09 7.49
N PRO A 61 10.94 9.49 8.16
CA PRO A 61 11.23 10.90 8.33
C PRO A 61 11.43 11.51 6.95
N ASN A 62 10.78 12.65 6.70
CA ASN A 62 11.02 13.47 5.51
C ASN A 62 12.52 13.76 5.32
#